data_AF-A0A6A6KB88-F1
#
_entry.id   AF-A0A6A6KB88-F1
#
_cell.length_a   1.000
_cell.length_b   1.000
_cell.length_c   1.000
_cell.angle_alpha   90.00
_cell.angle_beta   90.00
_cell.angle_gamma   90.00
#
_symmetry.space_group_name_H-M   'P 1'
#
loop_
_entity.id
_entity.type
_entity.pdbx_description
1 polymer ?
#
loop_
_entity_poly.entity_id
_entity_poly.type
_entity_poly.pdbx_seq_one_letter_code
_entity_poly.pdbx_strand_id
1 'polypeptide(L)'
;MAEKTGPKWEGKTSVELKGATADQVWPFFEDFCNIHQWFPILETCYQVEGEPGKPGLVRYCASKPKPSSDGTGGNIINWAKEKLIMINLVERCLSYEVIENNMGFNPYTATFKVLPVNGDGAGDQKGCKIEWSFVCDPMEGWKLEDINSSRNSILQFVANKMEQALFRKVSSNDGLFDPTLTSPEYTNGSAYLARSAPGSLETGMLRLFTPSNWNRGTARE
;
A
#
# COMPACT_ATOMS: atom_id res chain seq x y z
N MET A 1 28.41 25.95 -12.02
CA MET A 1 27.99 24.65 -12.58
C MET A 1 26.48 24.72 -12.73
N ALA A 2 25.96 24.73 -13.96
CA ALA A 2 24.52 24.75 -14.19
C ALA A 2 23.99 23.33 -14.01
N GLU A 3 23.27 23.07 -12.91
CA GLU A 3 22.49 21.85 -12.76
C GLU A 3 21.47 21.80 -13.89
N LYS A 4 21.62 20.84 -14.79
CA LYS A 4 20.57 20.49 -15.75
C LYS A 4 19.49 19.73 -14.98
N THR A 5 18.64 20.44 -14.24
CA THR A 5 17.39 19.88 -13.72
C THR A 5 16.49 19.59 -14.93
N GLY A 6 16.48 18.33 -15.38
CA GLY A 6 15.45 17.85 -16.29
C GLY A 6 14.05 18.01 -15.67
N PRO A 7 12.97 17.85 -16.46
CA PRO A 7 11.62 17.90 -15.91
C PRO A 7 11.46 16.80 -14.85
N LYS A 8 10.92 17.18 -13.69
CA LYS A 8 10.60 16.23 -12.61
C LYS A 8 9.64 15.15 -13.12
N TRP A 9 9.81 13.95 -12.62
CA TRP A 9 8.88 12.85 -12.83
C TRP A 9 7.72 12.96 -11.86
N GLU A 10 6.52 13.03 -12.40
CA GLU A 10 5.28 13.08 -11.64
C GLU A 10 4.38 11.93 -12.05
N GLY A 11 3.73 11.32 -11.07
CA GLY A 11 2.80 10.23 -11.34
C GLY A 11 1.73 10.14 -10.27
N LYS A 12 0.58 9.60 -10.68
CA LYS A 12 -0.57 9.37 -9.81
C LYS A 12 -1.29 8.10 -10.25
N THR A 13 -1.59 7.25 -9.29
CA THR A 13 -2.50 6.11 -9.47
C THR A 13 -3.65 6.23 -8.49
N SER A 14 -4.78 5.61 -8.82
CA SER A 14 -5.93 5.53 -7.93
C SER A 14 -6.68 4.21 -8.08
N VAL A 15 -7.38 3.83 -7.03
CA VAL A 15 -8.27 2.67 -7.00
C VAL A 15 -9.55 3.04 -6.24
N GLU A 16 -10.68 2.59 -6.76
CA GLU A 16 -11.98 2.74 -6.11
C GLU A 16 -12.37 1.43 -5.43
N LEU A 17 -12.70 1.52 -4.14
CA LEU A 17 -13.29 0.46 -3.35
C LEU A 17 -14.79 0.73 -3.25
N LYS A 18 -15.60 -0.31 -3.39
CA LYS A 18 -17.07 -0.20 -3.30
C LYS A 18 -17.59 -0.69 -1.95
N GLY A 19 -16.82 -1.52 -1.25
CA GLY A 19 -17.20 -2.19 -0.02
C GLY A 19 -16.75 -1.49 1.27
N ALA A 20 -15.89 -0.47 1.17
CA ALA A 20 -15.32 0.21 2.32
C ALA A 20 -15.44 1.73 2.20
N THR A 21 -15.74 2.40 3.32
CA THR A 21 -15.79 3.87 3.37
C THR A 21 -14.39 4.46 3.56
N ALA A 22 -14.25 5.77 3.30
CA ALA A 22 -12.98 6.46 3.47
C ALA A 22 -12.48 6.40 4.93
N ASP A 23 -13.40 6.52 5.90
CA ASP A 23 -13.07 6.45 7.34
C ASP A 23 -12.68 5.05 7.80
N GLN A 24 -13.16 4.00 7.13
CA GLN A 24 -12.74 2.63 7.41
C GLN A 24 -11.35 2.32 6.87
N VAL A 25 -10.98 2.94 5.74
CA VAL A 25 -9.71 2.69 5.05
C VAL A 25 -8.57 3.58 5.56
N TRP A 26 -8.87 4.83 5.88
CA TRP A 26 -7.87 5.82 6.30
C TRP A 26 -6.96 5.35 7.46
N PRO A 27 -7.46 4.70 8.52
CA PRO A 27 -6.63 4.24 9.63
C PRO A 27 -5.48 3.31 9.20
N PHE A 28 -5.62 2.59 8.08
CA PHE A 28 -4.54 1.73 7.57
C PHE A 28 -3.38 2.51 6.96
N PHE A 29 -3.62 3.73 6.47
CA PHE A 29 -2.60 4.63 5.94
C PHE A 29 -2.03 5.56 7.03
N GLU A 30 -2.90 6.02 7.94
CA GLU A 30 -2.50 6.83 9.10
C GLU A 30 -1.50 6.10 9.99
N ASP A 31 -1.61 4.76 10.10
CA ASP A 31 -0.64 3.90 10.78
C ASP A 31 0.66 3.75 9.95
N PHE A 32 1.35 4.88 9.77
CA PHE A 32 2.46 5.10 8.85
C PHE A 32 3.60 4.09 9.02
N CYS A 33 3.90 3.69 10.25
CA CYS A 33 4.99 2.76 10.57
C CYS A 33 4.60 1.28 10.42
N ASN A 34 3.33 0.95 10.24
CA ASN A 34 2.87 -0.45 10.12
C ASN A 34 2.41 -0.81 8.71
N ILE A 35 2.75 0.01 7.72
CA ILE A 35 2.29 -0.17 6.35
C ILE A 35 2.73 -1.50 5.71
N HIS A 36 3.78 -2.13 6.25
CA HIS A 36 4.26 -3.46 5.86
C HIS A 36 3.20 -4.56 6.05
N GLN A 37 2.24 -4.37 6.96
CA GLN A 37 1.12 -5.29 7.14
C GLN A 37 0.24 -5.37 5.89
N TRP A 38 0.19 -4.30 5.09
CA TRP A 38 -0.66 -4.18 3.91
C TRP A 38 0.12 -4.38 2.62
N PHE A 39 1.33 -3.82 2.53
CA PHE A 39 2.13 -3.80 1.30
C PHE A 39 2.85 -5.13 1.07
N PRO A 40 2.57 -5.86 -0.02
CA PRO A 40 3.10 -7.20 -0.24
C PRO A 40 4.62 -7.24 -0.46
N ILE A 41 5.18 -6.11 -0.89
CA ILE A 41 6.60 -5.94 -1.19
C ILE A 41 7.45 -5.75 0.06
N LEU A 42 6.86 -5.28 1.16
CA LEU A 42 7.58 -4.98 2.39
C LEU A 42 7.65 -6.23 3.27
N GLU A 43 8.82 -6.45 3.86
CA GLU A 43 9.01 -7.42 4.94
C GLU A 43 8.80 -6.74 6.29
N THR A 44 9.37 -5.55 6.45
CA THR A 44 9.33 -4.80 7.69
C THR A 44 9.12 -3.32 7.44
N CYS A 45 8.44 -2.68 8.38
CA CYS A 45 8.38 -1.24 8.50
C CYS A 45 8.22 -0.90 9.98
N TYR A 46 9.02 0.06 10.48
CA TYR A 46 9.01 0.46 11.88
C TYR A 46 9.49 1.89 12.06
N GLN A 47 9.16 2.49 13.21
CA GLN A 47 9.55 3.83 13.59
C GLN A 47 11.06 3.92 13.93
N VAL A 48 11.72 4.96 13.44
CA VAL A 48 13.13 5.27 13.73
C VAL A 48 13.26 6.54 14.57
N GLU A 49 12.46 7.56 14.27
CA GLU A 49 12.52 8.88 14.93
C GLU A 49 11.14 9.53 14.93
N GLY A 50 10.92 10.50 15.81
CA GLY A 50 9.70 11.31 15.89
C GLY A 50 8.59 10.63 16.67
N GLU A 51 7.37 11.16 16.58
CA GLU A 51 6.21 10.67 17.32
C GLU A 51 5.14 10.14 16.35
N PRO A 52 4.51 8.97 16.62
CA PRO A 52 3.44 8.43 15.78
C PRO A 52 2.33 9.45 15.51
N GLY A 53 1.89 9.54 14.25
CA GLY A 53 0.81 10.44 13.84
C GLY A 53 1.18 11.92 13.75
N LYS A 54 2.46 12.31 13.92
CA LYS A 54 2.90 13.71 13.81
C LYS A 54 3.89 13.94 12.67
N PRO A 55 3.83 15.10 11.97
CA PRO A 55 4.89 15.51 11.05
C PRO A 55 6.27 15.46 11.72
N GLY A 56 7.28 14.98 10.98
CA GLY A 56 8.61 14.69 11.49
C GLY A 56 8.85 13.22 11.84
N LEU A 57 7.81 12.39 11.96
CA LEU A 57 7.93 10.95 12.14
C LEU A 57 8.74 10.31 11.00
N VAL A 58 9.75 9.51 11.34
CA VAL A 58 10.58 8.78 10.38
C VAL A 58 10.31 7.29 10.54
N ARG A 59 10.02 6.61 9.42
CA ARG A 59 9.96 5.15 9.35
C ARG A 59 11.12 4.60 8.53
N TYR A 60 11.57 3.40 8.87
CA TYR A 60 12.40 2.57 8.01
C TYR A 60 11.53 1.48 7.39
N CYS A 61 11.57 1.35 6.07
CA CYS A 61 10.88 0.31 5.30
C CYS A 61 11.91 -0.55 4.59
N ALA A 62 11.77 -1.87 4.62
CA ALA A 62 12.58 -2.78 3.81
C ALA A 62 11.73 -3.82 3.07
N SER A 63 12.15 -4.14 1.85
CA SER A 63 11.51 -5.15 1.03
C SER A 63 11.85 -6.55 1.51
N LYS A 64 10.99 -7.51 1.15
CA LYS A 64 11.37 -8.94 1.23
C LYS A 64 12.62 -9.20 0.39
N PRO A 65 13.48 -10.16 0.77
CA PRO A 65 14.68 -10.50 0.00
C PRO A 65 14.28 -10.97 -1.40
N LYS A 66 14.99 -10.48 -2.42
CA LYS A 66 14.76 -10.88 -3.82
C LYS A 66 16.06 -11.40 -4.43
N PRO A 67 16.01 -12.37 -5.36
CA PRO A 67 17.21 -12.85 -6.04
C PRO A 67 17.93 -11.70 -6.75
N SER A 68 19.26 -11.63 -6.58
CA SER A 68 20.10 -10.71 -7.33
C SER A 68 20.10 -11.08 -8.81
N SER A 69 20.12 -10.07 -9.67
CA SER A 69 20.24 -10.24 -11.12
C SER A 69 21.68 -10.36 -11.60
N ASP A 70 22.67 -10.14 -10.73
CA ASP A 70 24.10 -10.21 -11.06
C ASP A 70 24.66 -11.64 -11.20
N GLY A 71 23.81 -12.66 -10.99
CA GLY A 71 24.21 -14.07 -11.11
C GLY A 71 25.06 -14.60 -9.96
N THR A 72 25.32 -13.81 -8.91
CA THR A 72 26.08 -14.25 -7.72
C THR A 72 25.27 -15.17 -6.79
N GLY A 73 23.98 -15.33 -7.04
CA GLY A 73 23.08 -16.12 -6.19
C GLY A 73 22.75 -15.45 -4.85
N GLY A 74 23.17 -14.19 -4.64
CA GLY A 74 22.82 -13.39 -3.47
C GLY A 74 21.37 -12.89 -3.51
N ASN A 75 20.86 -12.45 -2.36
CA ASN A 75 19.58 -11.74 -2.26
C ASN A 75 19.82 -10.24 -2.06
N ILE A 76 19.02 -9.41 -2.73
CA ILE A 76 18.99 -7.96 -2.56
C ILE A 76 17.80 -7.59 -1.67
N ILE A 77 18.05 -6.71 -0.70
CA ILE A 77 17.04 -6.06 0.13
C ILE A 77 17.05 -4.57 -0.19
N ASN A 78 15.93 -4.07 -0.67
CA ASN A 78 15.75 -2.63 -0.91
C ASN A 78 15.18 -1.99 0.35
N TRP A 79 15.70 -0.83 0.72
CA TRP A 79 15.24 -0.11 1.91
C TRP A 79 15.21 1.39 1.69
N ALA A 80 14.33 2.05 2.44
CA ALA A 80 14.22 3.50 2.49
C ALA A 80 13.89 3.96 3.92
N LYS A 81 14.45 5.09 4.32
CA LYS A 81 13.94 5.92 5.41
C LYS A 81 13.03 6.98 4.82
N GLU A 82 11.83 7.03 5.35
CA GLU A 82 10.77 7.93 4.87
C GLU A 82 10.30 8.80 6.02
N LYS A 83 10.31 10.11 5.81
CA LYS A 83 9.87 11.10 6.79
C LYS A 83 8.48 11.60 6.45
N LEU A 84 7.58 11.56 7.41
CA LEU A 84 6.23 12.12 7.32
C LEU A 84 6.33 13.65 7.35
N ILE A 85 5.86 14.30 6.28
CA ILE A 85 5.93 15.76 6.12
C ILE A 85 4.61 16.41 6.49
N MET A 86 3.50 15.74 6.21
CA MET A 86 2.17 16.23 6.51
C MET A 86 1.24 15.04 6.75
N ILE A 87 0.32 15.21 7.69
CA ILE A 87 -0.82 14.32 7.89
C ILE A 87 -2.04 15.16 8.27
N ASN A 88 -3.15 14.92 7.59
CA ASN A 88 -4.43 15.58 7.83
C ASN A 88 -5.51 14.50 7.96
N LEU A 89 -6.04 14.37 9.17
CA LEU A 89 -7.05 13.36 9.51
C LEU A 89 -8.42 13.68 8.93
N VAL A 90 -8.73 14.97 8.77
CA VAL A 90 -10.02 15.43 8.21
C VAL A 90 -10.04 15.20 6.70
N GLU A 91 -8.97 15.59 6.00
CA GLU A 91 -8.84 15.40 4.56
C GLU A 91 -8.39 13.98 4.18
N ARG A 92 -8.10 13.12 5.17
CA ARG A 92 -7.57 11.76 5.01
C ARG A 92 -6.42 11.73 4.00
N CYS A 93 -5.42 12.57 4.28
CA CYS A 93 -4.29 12.82 3.42
C CYS A 93 -2.98 12.78 4.21
N LEU A 94 -1.94 12.16 3.67
CA LEU A 94 -0.59 12.26 4.21
C LEU A 94 0.45 12.36 3.11
N SER A 95 1.54 13.05 3.37
CA SER A 95 2.67 13.20 2.48
C SER A 95 3.97 12.83 3.18
N TYR A 96 4.85 12.11 2.50
CA TYR A 96 6.16 11.72 3.00
C TYR A 96 7.26 11.98 1.96
N GLU A 97 8.47 12.16 2.45
CA GLU A 97 9.68 12.26 1.63
C GLU A 97 10.63 11.09 1.93
N VAL A 98 11.35 10.61 0.91
CA VAL A 98 12.45 9.67 1.11
C VAL A 98 13.69 10.48 1.48
N ILE A 99 14.23 10.25 2.68
CA ILE A 99 15.42 10.96 3.18
C ILE A 99 16.71 10.16 2.98
N GLU A 100 16.60 8.84 2.88
CA GLU A 100 17.73 7.92 2.70
C GLU A 100 17.22 6.62 2.07
N ASN A 101 17.96 6.03 1.14
CA ASN A 101 17.61 4.73 0.53
C ASN A 101 18.79 4.16 -0.25
N ASN A 102 18.74 2.86 -0.56
CA ASN A 102 19.71 2.19 -1.42
C ASN A 102 19.27 2.02 -2.88
N MET A 103 18.24 2.75 -3.32
CA MET A 103 17.60 2.60 -4.64
C MET A 103 17.87 3.80 -5.58
N GLY A 104 18.48 4.87 -5.07
CA GLY A 104 18.76 6.09 -5.83
C GLY A 104 17.63 7.13 -5.86
N PHE A 105 16.59 6.99 -5.02
CA PHE A 105 15.53 7.99 -4.92
C PHE A 105 16.02 9.24 -4.18
N ASN A 106 16.38 10.32 -4.89
CA ASN A 106 16.64 11.61 -4.25
C ASN A 106 16.56 12.76 -5.26
N PRO A 107 15.68 13.78 -5.06
CA PRO A 107 14.58 13.87 -4.11
C PRO A 107 13.37 13.02 -4.54
N TYR A 108 12.60 12.55 -3.56
CA TYR A 108 11.33 11.86 -3.80
C TYR A 108 10.32 12.22 -2.72
N THR A 109 9.14 12.68 -3.15
CA THR A 109 8.00 12.98 -2.28
C THR A 109 6.78 12.25 -2.81
N ALA A 110 6.01 11.64 -1.91
CA ALA A 110 4.78 10.95 -2.27
C ALA A 110 3.64 11.31 -1.32
N THR A 111 2.40 11.18 -1.81
CA THR A 111 1.19 11.52 -1.07
C THR A 111 0.14 10.44 -1.23
N PHE A 112 -0.46 10.03 -0.11
CA PHE A 112 -1.66 9.20 -0.09
C PHE A 112 -2.87 10.06 0.24
N LYS A 113 -4.00 9.83 -0.43
CA LYS A 113 -5.30 10.44 -0.14
C LYS A 113 -6.41 9.38 -0.16
N VAL A 114 -7.35 9.46 0.75
CA VAL A 114 -8.54 8.60 0.77
C VAL A 114 -9.79 9.47 0.71
N LEU A 115 -10.44 9.46 -0.45
CA LEU A 115 -11.57 10.31 -0.79
C LEU A 115 -12.89 9.53 -0.71
N PRO A 116 -13.99 10.12 -0.24
CA PRO A 116 -15.31 9.53 -0.38
C PRO A 116 -15.77 9.60 -1.85
N VAL A 117 -16.48 8.57 -2.33
CA VAL A 117 -16.93 8.54 -3.75
C VAL A 117 -18.15 9.43 -3.99
N ASN A 118 -19.04 9.63 -3.00
CA ASN A 118 -20.25 10.46 -3.16
C ASN A 118 -20.33 11.63 -2.13
N GLY A 119 -19.18 12.10 -1.62
CA GLY A 119 -19.08 13.19 -0.62
C GLY A 119 -19.13 12.72 0.84
N ASP A 120 -18.87 13.62 1.80
CA ASP A 120 -18.81 13.28 3.24
C ASP A 120 -20.20 13.09 3.91
N GLY A 121 -21.27 12.90 3.11
CA GLY A 121 -22.65 12.82 3.60
C GLY A 121 -22.99 11.46 4.23
N ALA A 122 -23.60 11.48 5.41
CA ALA A 122 -23.98 10.31 6.21
C ALA A 122 -25.22 9.56 5.67
N GLY A 123 -25.21 9.11 4.42
CA GLY A 123 -26.27 8.26 3.87
C GLY A 123 -25.70 7.07 3.12
N ASP A 124 -25.71 5.88 3.72
CA ASP A 124 -25.37 4.56 3.12
C ASP A 124 -24.25 4.57 2.06
N GLN A 125 -23.24 5.43 2.25
CA GLN A 125 -22.20 5.68 1.24
C GLN A 125 -21.19 4.55 1.27
N LYS A 126 -21.43 3.56 0.43
CA LYS A 126 -20.51 2.45 0.21
C LYS A 126 -19.46 2.89 -0.82
N GLY A 127 -18.24 3.08 -0.35
CA GLY A 127 -17.06 3.21 -1.20
C GLY A 127 -16.13 4.38 -0.90
N CYS A 128 -14.90 4.24 -1.34
CA CYS A 128 -13.87 5.27 -1.26
C CYS A 128 -12.91 5.15 -2.45
N LYS A 129 -12.24 6.25 -2.79
CA LYS A 129 -11.16 6.29 -3.76
C LYS A 129 -9.84 6.53 -3.03
N ILE A 130 -8.90 5.63 -3.20
CA ILE A 130 -7.53 5.79 -2.70
C ILE A 130 -6.68 6.34 -3.83
N GLU A 131 -5.97 7.44 -3.61
CA GLU A 131 -4.98 7.99 -4.53
C GLU A 131 -3.58 7.89 -3.94
N TRP A 132 -2.60 7.56 -4.79
CA TRP A 132 -1.19 7.62 -4.47
C TRP A 132 -0.45 8.38 -5.56
N SER A 133 0.09 9.55 -5.21
CA SER A 133 0.87 10.40 -6.12
C SER A 133 2.33 10.54 -5.68
N PHE A 134 3.18 11.00 -6.60
CA PHE A 134 4.54 11.39 -6.32
C PHE A 134 5.11 12.41 -7.27
N VAL A 135 6.21 12.98 -6.80
CA VAL A 135 7.16 13.78 -7.56
C VAL A 135 8.56 13.31 -7.19
N CYS A 136 9.40 13.03 -8.19
CA CYS A 136 10.81 12.72 -7.98
C CYS A 136 11.66 13.19 -9.16
N ASP A 137 12.97 13.22 -8.99
CA ASP A 137 13.86 13.44 -10.13
C ASP A 137 13.95 12.18 -11.01
N PRO A 138 14.26 12.33 -12.31
CA PRO A 138 14.52 11.19 -13.17
C PRO A 138 15.67 10.33 -12.62
N MET A 139 15.44 9.02 -12.53
CA MET A 139 16.44 8.07 -12.04
C MET A 139 17.05 7.29 -13.20
N GLU A 140 18.36 7.10 -13.15
CA GLU A 140 19.07 6.31 -14.16
C GLU A 140 18.52 4.88 -14.22
N GLY A 141 18.31 4.37 -15.43
CA GLY A 141 17.78 3.03 -15.67
C GLY A 141 16.27 2.87 -15.51
N TRP A 142 15.57 3.86 -14.95
CA TRP A 142 14.12 3.80 -14.78
C TRP A 142 13.36 4.50 -15.91
N LYS A 143 12.09 4.13 -16.07
CA LYS A 143 11.11 4.91 -16.81
C LYS A 143 9.96 5.31 -15.89
N LEU A 144 9.41 6.50 -16.10
CA LEU A 144 8.23 6.96 -15.37
C LEU A 144 7.06 5.95 -15.43
N GLU A 145 6.87 5.32 -16.60
CA GLU A 145 5.85 4.29 -16.83
C GLU A 145 6.06 3.05 -15.96
N ASP A 146 7.30 2.63 -15.74
CA ASP A 146 7.63 1.46 -14.92
C ASP A 146 7.29 1.72 -13.45
N ILE A 147 7.57 2.94 -12.97
CA ILE A 147 7.23 3.38 -11.60
C ILE A 147 5.71 3.48 -11.43
N ASN A 148 5.02 4.12 -12.37
CA ASN A 148 3.56 4.26 -12.35
C ASN A 148 2.86 2.91 -12.37
N SER A 149 3.29 2.00 -13.26
CA SER A 149 2.73 0.66 -13.38
C SER A 149 2.93 -0.14 -12.10
N SER A 150 4.15 -0.12 -11.53
CA SER A 150 4.48 -0.81 -10.28
C SER A 150 3.60 -0.33 -9.13
N ARG A 151 3.40 0.98 -9.00
CA ARG A 151 2.55 1.54 -7.93
C ARG A 151 1.09 1.29 -8.13
N ASN A 152 0.61 1.34 -9.37
CA ASN A 152 -0.77 0.99 -9.69
C ASN A 152 -1.05 -0.45 -9.25
N SER A 153 -0.19 -1.40 -9.58
CA SER A 153 -0.33 -2.80 -9.15
C SER A 153 -0.28 -2.96 -7.63
N ILE A 154 0.63 -2.26 -6.95
CA ILE A 154 0.71 -2.28 -5.48
C ILE A 154 -0.57 -1.71 -4.86
N LEU A 155 -1.02 -0.56 -5.33
CA LEU A 155 -2.18 0.14 -4.78
C LEU A 155 -3.45 -0.70 -4.94
N GLN A 156 -3.67 -1.30 -6.11
CA GLN A 156 -4.79 -2.20 -6.38
C GLN A 156 -4.80 -3.40 -5.41
N PHE A 157 -3.64 -4.02 -5.19
CA PHE A 157 -3.53 -5.13 -4.25
C PHE A 157 -3.80 -4.71 -2.80
N VAL A 158 -3.16 -3.63 -2.36
CA VAL A 158 -3.27 -3.10 -1.00
C VAL A 158 -4.72 -2.74 -0.69
N ALA A 159 -5.40 -2.05 -1.61
CA ALA A 159 -6.79 -1.67 -1.47
C ALA A 159 -7.72 -2.89 -1.34
N ASN A 160 -7.57 -3.89 -2.22
CA ASN A 160 -8.36 -5.13 -2.14
C ASN A 160 -8.10 -5.88 -0.83
N LYS A 161 -6.85 -5.93 -0.36
CA LYS A 161 -6.48 -6.58 0.90
C LYS A 161 -7.08 -5.87 2.11
N MET A 162 -7.06 -4.53 2.13
CA MET A 162 -7.70 -3.72 3.17
C MET A 162 -9.22 -3.92 3.18
N GLU A 163 -9.87 -3.88 2.02
CA GLU A 163 -11.32 -4.11 1.89
C GLU A 163 -11.72 -5.50 2.43
N GLN A 164 -10.98 -6.55 2.06
CA GLN A 164 -11.20 -7.90 2.60
C GLN A 164 -10.99 -7.99 4.12
N ALA A 165 -10.00 -7.29 4.67
CA ALA A 165 -9.75 -7.27 6.11
C ALA A 165 -10.91 -6.60 6.86
N LEU A 166 -11.51 -5.55 6.29
CA LEU A 166 -12.70 -4.91 6.83
C LEU A 166 -13.92 -5.85 6.78
N PHE A 167 -14.15 -6.53 5.65
CA PHE A 167 -15.25 -7.50 5.52
C PHE A 167 -15.17 -8.63 6.56
N ARG A 168 -13.96 -9.18 6.82
CA ARG A 168 -13.78 -10.24 7.83
C ARG A 168 -14.09 -9.78 9.26
N LYS A 169 -13.80 -8.51 9.58
CA LYS A 169 -14.12 -7.93 10.90
C LYS A 169 -15.63 -7.81 11.11
N VAL A 170 -16.38 -7.41 10.08
CA VAL A 170 -17.84 -7.32 10.13
C VAL A 170 -18.45 -8.70 10.40
N SER A 171 -18.05 -9.73 9.64
CA SER A 171 -18.57 -11.09 9.82
C SER A 171 -18.22 -11.75 11.17
N SER A 172 -17.23 -11.24 11.89
CA SER A 172 -16.86 -11.75 13.23
C SER A 172 -17.63 -11.05 14.36
N ASN A 173 -18.14 -9.84 14.13
CA ASN A 173 -18.90 -9.06 15.12
C ASN A 173 -20.41 -9.33 15.12
N ASP A 174 -20.97 -9.90 14.06
CA ASP A 174 -22.39 -10.31 13.98
C ASP A 174 -22.70 -11.61 14.77
N GLY A 175 -21.73 -12.15 15.52
CA GLY A 175 -21.85 -13.38 16.31
C GLY A 175 -22.35 -13.22 17.75
N LEU A 176 -22.66 -12.01 18.23
CA LEU A 176 -23.35 -11.79 19.52
C LEU A 176 -24.86 -12.00 19.35
N PHE A 177 -25.23 -13.26 19.07
CA PHE A 177 -26.59 -13.73 19.22
C PHE A 177 -26.87 -13.87 20.72
N ASP A 178 -27.80 -13.07 21.24
CA ASP A 178 -28.31 -13.22 22.61
C ASP A 178 -28.97 -14.60 22.75
N PRO A 179 -28.43 -15.51 23.58
CA PRO A 179 -28.92 -16.88 23.68
C PRO A 179 -30.24 -17.01 24.47
N THR A 180 -30.91 -15.92 24.85
CA THR A 180 -32.13 -15.99 25.67
C THR A 180 -33.46 -15.92 24.92
N LEU A 181 -33.47 -15.75 23.59
CA LEU A 181 -34.72 -15.71 22.80
C LEU A 181 -34.68 -16.66 21.60
N THR A 182 -35.07 -17.92 21.81
CA THR A 182 -36.18 -18.64 21.15
C THR A 182 -36.00 -20.17 21.19
N SER A 183 -37.12 -20.83 21.53
CA SER A 183 -37.36 -22.27 21.60
C SER A 183 -37.25 -22.99 20.24
N PRO A 184 -37.19 -24.34 20.22
CA PRO A 184 -36.57 -25.11 19.14
C PRO A 184 -37.59 -25.61 18.12
N GLU A 185 -37.41 -25.30 16.83
CA GLU A 185 -38.05 -26.06 15.75
C GLU A 185 -37.22 -26.08 14.45
N TYR A 186 -36.97 -27.31 13.98
CA TYR A 186 -36.78 -27.78 12.59
C TYR A 186 -35.48 -27.51 11.78
N THR A 187 -34.68 -28.57 11.74
CA THR A 187 -34.04 -29.31 10.62
C THR A 187 -33.79 -28.69 9.23
N ASN A 188 -32.58 -29.03 8.75
CA ASN A 188 -32.12 -29.34 7.39
C ASN A 188 -31.64 -28.22 6.45
N GLY A 189 -30.40 -28.40 5.96
CA GLY A 189 -29.86 -27.66 4.82
C GLY A 189 -28.34 -27.79 4.69
N SER A 190 -27.85 -28.95 4.24
CA SER A 190 -26.47 -29.12 3.81
C SER A 190 -26.22 -28.35 2.50
N ALA A 191 -25.23 -27.46 2.46
CA ALA A 191 -24.71 -26.92 1.20
C ALA A 191 -23.22 -26.53 1.32
N TYR A 192 -22.42 -27.32 0.58
CA TYR A 192 -21.09 -27.07 0.04
C TYR A 192 -20.56 -25.63 0.05
N LEU A 193 -19.34 -25.45 0.56
CA LEU A 193 -18.43 -24.39 0.12
C LEU A 193 -17.13 -25.01 -0.40
N ALA A 194 -16.99 -24.99 -1.72
CA ALA A 194 -15.74 -25.26 -2.40
C ALA A 194 -14.71 -24.19 -2.02
N ARG A 195 -13.58 -24.63 -1.45
CA ARG A 195 -12.39 -23.79 -1.27
C ARG A 195 -11.82 -23.43 -2.64
N SER A 196 -12.03 -22.19 -3.08
CA SER A 196 -11.21 -21.59 -4.12
C SER A 196 -9.86 -21.22 -3.51
N ALA A 197 -8.79 -21.86 -3.98
CA ALA A 197 -7.43 -21.63 -3.54
C ALA A 197 -6.93 -20.22 -3.96
N PRO A 198 -6.34 -19.42 -3.05
CA PRO A 198 -5.85 -18.06 -3.35
C PRO A 198 -4.46 -18.03 -4.05
N GLY A 199 -4.06 -19.08 -4.78
CA GLY A 199 -2.69 -19.20 -5.31
C GLY A 199 -2.40 -18.49 -6.64
N SER A 200 -3.42 -18.11 -7.41
CA SER A 200 -3.22 -17.66 -8.81
C SER A 200 -2.81 -16.19 -8.92
N LEU A 201 -3.37 -15.31 -8.07
CA LEU A 201 -3.08 -13.87 -8.11
C LEU A 201 -1.72 -13.52 -7.50
N GLU A 202 -1.30 -14.19 -6.41
CA GLU A 202 0.02 -13.96 -5.80
C GLU A 202 1.18 -14.34 -6.74
N THR A 203 1.01 -15.45 -7.48
CA THR A 203 2.03 -15.95 -8.43
C THR A 203 2.16 -15.06 -9.68
N GLY A 204 1.04 -14.47 -10.15
CA GLY A 204 1.06 -13.50 -11.25
C GLY A 204 1.69 -12.16 -10.86
N MET A 205 1.49 -11.72 -9.62
CA MET A 205 2.04 -10.45 -9.11
C MET A 205 3.57 -10.53 -8.94
N LEU A 206 4.10 -11.65 -8.44
CA LEU A 206 5.55 -11.90 -8.35
C LEU A 206 6.25 -11.83 -9.73
N ARG A 207 5.55 -12.11 -10.83
CA ARG A 207 6.08 -11.98 -12.20
C ARG A 207 6.13 -10.55 -12.72
N LEU A 208 5.33 -9.63 -12.19
CA LEU A 208 5.42 -8.19 -12.51
C LEU A 208 6.53 -7.50 -11.71
N PHE A 209 6.94 -8.10 -10.59
CA PHE A 209 8.08 -7.70 -9.77
C PHE A 209 9.35 -8.49 -10.12
N THR A 210 9.57 -8.77 -11.41
CA THR A 210 10.82 -9.36 -11.88
C THR A 210 12.00 -8.42 -11.62
N PRO A 211 13.20 -8.96 -11.37
CA PRO A 211 14.43 -8.16 -11.20
C PRO A 211 14.62 -7.12 -12.31
N SER A 212 14.17 -7.43 -13.53
CA SER A 212 14.32 -6.62 -14.75
C SER A 212 13.64 -5.24 -14.70
N ASN A 213 12.57 -5.09 -13.92
CA ASN A 213 11.83 -3.82 -13.80
C ASN A 213 12.31 -2.96 -12.63
N TRP A 214 13.11 -3.51 -11.71
CA TRP A 214 13.57 -2.81 -10.51
C TRP A 214 15.10 -2.60 -10.47
N ASN A 215 15.89 -3.45 -11.14
CA ASN A 215 17.36 -3.40 -11.08
C ASN A 215 18.03 -2.63 -12.23
N ARG A 216 17.27 -1.94 -13.09
CA ARG A 216 17.91 -1.16 -14.17
C ARG A 216 18.73 0.03 -13.67
N GLY A 217 18.56 0.47 -12.41
CA GLY A 217 19.31 1.57 -11.81
C GLY A 217 20.59 1.19 -11.05
N THR A 218 20.97 -0.09 -11.00
CA THR A 218 22.20 -0.53 -10.32
C THR A 218 23.05 -1.36 -11.27
N ALA A 219 23.62 -0.71 -12.27
CA ALA A 219 24.70 -1.28 -13.07
C ALA A 219 25.70 -0.17 -13.41
N ARG A 220 26.64 0.07 -12.50
CA ARG A 220 28.02 0.50 -12.80
C ARG A 220 28.85 0.60 -11.51
N GLU A 221 29.70 -0.39 -11.30
CA GLU A 221 31.13 -0.11 -11.15
C GLU A 221 31.78 -0.29 -12.52
#